data_AF-A0A9D7MS24-F1
#
_entry.id   AF-A0A9D7MS24-F1
#
_cell.length_a   1.000
_cell.length_b   1.000
_cell.length_c   1.000
_cell.angle_alpha   90.00
_cell.angle_beta   90.00
_cell.angle_gamma   90.00
#
_symmetry.space_group_name_H-M   'P 1'
#
loop_
_entity.id
_entity.type
_entity.pdbx_description
1 polymer ?
#
loop_
_entity_poly.entity_id
_entity_poly.type
_entity_poly.pdbx_seq_one_letter_code
_entity_poly.pdbx_strand_id
1 'polypeptide(L)' 'MSYYRIQWFKDGVAIPNETTQDLRYSVASEDMNGVYTVKMSNPCATVVSAPIRVVVEQRAFPSEHPNGW' A
#
# COMPACT_ATOMS: atom_id res chain seq x y z
N MET A 1 27.11 -3.32 -6.01
CA MET A 1 26.03 -4.33 -6.05
C MET A 1 25.29 -4.28 -4.73
N SER A 2 24.01 -3.91 -4.73
CA SER A 2 23.21 -3.94 -3.50
C SER A 2 22.99 -5.40 -3.09
N TYR A 3 23.38 -5.77 -1.88
CA TYR A 3 23.39 -7.16 -1.39
C TYR A 3 22.03 -7.63 -0.85
N TYR A 4 20.98 -6.81 -1.02
CA TYR A 4 19.63 -7.08 -0.57
C TYR A 4 18.62 -6.70 -1.64
N ARG A 5 17.49 -7.42 -1.65
CA ARG A 5 16.33 -7.18 -2.51
C ARG A 5 15.14 -6.85 -1.62
N ILE A 6 14.38 -5.84 -2.02
CA ILE A 6 13.09 -5.49 -1.43
C ILE A 6 11.99 -5.83 -2.43
N GLN A 7 10.85 -6.31 -1.93
CA GLN A 7 9.66 -6.55 -2.73
C GLN A 7 8.41 -6.29 -1.87
N TRP A 8 7.51 -5.44 -2.37
CA TRP A 8 6.20 -5.22 -1.76
C TRP A 8 5.16 -6.23 -2.25
N PHE A 9 4.21 -6.55 -1.37
CA PHE A 9 3.07 -7.43 -1.63
C PHE A 9 1.78 -6.75 -1.16
N LYS A 10 0.72 -6.91 -1.96
CA LYS A 10 -0.65 -6.56 -1.64
C LYS A 10 -1.50 -7.83 -1.66
N ASP A 11 -2.17 -8.13 -0.55
CA ASP A 11 -3.01 -9.33 -0.38
C ASP A 11 -2.28 -10.63 -0.75
N GLY A 12 -0.97 -10.69 -0.44
CA GLY A 12 -0.09 -11.81 -0.75
C GLY A 12 0.44 -11.84 -2.19
N VAL A 13 0.02 -10.94 -3.07
CA VAL A 13 0.49 -10.83 -4.46
C VAL A 13 1.57 -9.76 -4.57
N ALA A 14 2.69 -10.09 -5.24
CA ALA A 14 3.78 -9.14 -5.43
C ALA A 14 3.34 -7.94 -6.28
N ILE A 15 3.63 -6.73 -5.82
CA ILE A 15 3.39 -5.50 -6.59
C ILE A 15 4.57 -5.32 -7.55
N PRO A 16 4.37 -5.36 -8.88
CA PRO A 16 5.46 -5.31 -9.83
C PRO A 16 6.30 -4.03 -9.67
N ASN A 17 7.63 -4.18 -9.74
CA ASN A 17 8.61 -3.08 -9.71
C ASN A 17 8.69 -2.28 -8.39
N GLU A 18 7.91 -2.62 -7.37
CA GLU A 18 7.98 -1.98 -6.05
C GLU A 18 9.11 -2.59 -5.21
N THR A 19 10.33 -2.08 -5.39
CA THR A 19 11.56 -2.57 -4.76
C THR A 19 12.25 -1.53 -3.89
N THR A 20 11.56 -0.47 -3.49
CA THR A 20 12.04 0.60 -2.61
C THR A 20 11.64 0.37 -1.16
N GLN A 21 12.34 1.01 -0.22
CA GLN A 21 11.98 0.96 1.21
C GLN A 21 10.62 1.59 1.51
N ASP A 22 10.23 2.61 0.73
CA ASP A 22 8.92 3.24 0.81
C ASP A 22 8.05 2.82 -0.38
N LEU A 23 6.79 2.50 -0.12
CA LEU A 23 5.74 2.39 -1.13
C LEU A 23 4.95 3.70 -1.14
N ARG A 24 4.97 4.43 -2.27
CA ARG A 24 4.38 5.77 -2.36
C ARG A 24 3.38 5.86 -3.50
N TYR A 25 2.18 6.31 -3.17
CA TYR A 25 1.14 6.65 -4.13
C TYR A 25 0.82 8.15 -4.03
N SER A 26 0.70 8.83 -5.16
CA SER A 26 0.41 10.28 -5.20
C SER A 26 -1.07 10.60 -4.98
N VAL A 27 -1.96 9.67 -5.35
CA VAL A 27 -3.40 9.81 -5.24
C VAL A 27 -3.95 8.54 -4.60
N ALA A 28 -4.75 8.69 -3.55
CA ALA A 28 -5.42 7.55 -2.93
C ALA A 28 -6.66 7.16 -3.76
N SER A 29 -6.84 5.85 -3.97
CA SER A 29 -7.99 5.29 -4.66
C SER A 29 -8.41 3.97 -4.01
N GLU A 30 -9.68 3.58 -4.20
CA GLU A 30 -10.25 2.39 -3.51
C GLU A 30 -9.59 1.08 -3.92
N ASP A 31 -8.98 1.00 -5.10
CA ASP A 31 -8.20 -0.15 -5.54
C ASP A 31 -6.89 -0.33 -4.75
N MET A 32 -6.50 0.65 -3.93
CA MET A 32 -5.40 0.53 -2.97
C MET A 32 -5.82 -0.17 -1.67
N ASN A 33 -7.10 -0.52 -1.51
CA ASN A 33 -7.55 -1.27 -0.35
C ASN A 33 -6.95 -2.67 -0.35
N GLY A 34 -6.38 -3.07 0.79
CA GLY A 34 -5.75 -4.38 0.94
C GLY A 34 -4.81 -4.48 2.14
N VAL A 35 -4.18 -5.64 2.28
CA VAL A 35 -3.15 -5.90 3.29
C VAL A 35 -1.78 -5.87 2.64
N TYR A 36 -0.92 -5.01 3.16
CA TYR A 36 0.42 -4.78 2.64
C TYR A 36 1.47 -5.44 3.54
N THR A 37 2.45 -6.08 2.89
CA THR A 37 3.67 -6.59 3.52
C THR A 37 4.86 -6.26 2.65
N VAL A 38 6.02 -6.08 3.27
CA VAL A 38 7.30 -5.94 2.55
C VAL A 38 8.22 -7.08 2.94
N LYS A 39 8.85 -7.68 1.92
CA LYS A 39 9.87 -8.70 2.09
C LYS A 39 11.22 -8.10 1.76
N MET A 40 12.17 -8.24 2.67
CA MET A 40 13.58 -7.95 2.43
C MET A 40 14.37 -9.26 2.43
N SER A 41 15.23 -9.45 1.45
CA SER A 41 15.99 -10.71 1.28
C SER A 41 17.44 -10.41 0.95
N ASN A 42 18.36 -11.08 1.63
CA ASN A 42 19.78 -11.16 1.28
C ASN A 42 20.18 -12.66 1.21
N PRO A 43 21.40 -13.01 0.78
CA PRO A 43 21.81 -14.41 0.67
C PRO A 43 21.76 -15.22 1.98
N CYS A 44 21.81 -14.57 3.14
CA CYS A 44 21.81 -15.25 4.44
C CYS A 44 20.42 -15.38 5.05
N ALA A 45 19.50 -14.46 4.75
CA ALA A 45 18.23 -14.33 5.46
C ALA A 45 17.15 -13.65 4.61
N THR A 46 15.91 -13.97 4.94
CA THR A 46 14.72 -13.29 4.45
C THR A 46 13.85 -12.91 5.65
N VAL A 47 13.37 -11.67 5.66
CA VAL A 47 12.46 -11.16 6.68
C VAL A 47 11.25 -10.53 5.99
N VAL A 48 10.08 -10.72 6.59
CA VAL A 48 8.81 -10.12 6.15
C VAL A 48 8.31 -9.21 7.28
N SER A 49 7.79 -8.03 6.92
CA SER A 49 7.20 -7.11 7.89
C SER A 49 5.92 -7.67 8.52
N ALA A 50 5.48 -7.04 9.61
CA ALA A 50 4.10 -7.19 10.05
C ALA A 50 3.14 -6.70 8.94
N PRO A 51 1.95 -7.31 8.82
CA PRO A 51 0.94 -6.87 7.86
C PRO A 51 0.33 -5.53 8.26
N ILE A 52 0.07 -4.67 7.27
CA ILE A 52 -0.62 -3.38 7.45
C ILE A 52 -1.88 -3.38 6.58
N ARG A 53 -3.04 -3.11 7.19
CA ARG A 53 -4.30 -2.99 6.45
C ARG A 53 -4.53 -1.54 6.03
N VAL A 54 -4.71 -1.31 4.73
CA VAL A 54 -5.01 -0.01 4.14
C VAL A 54 -6.48 0.03 3.71
N VAL A 55 -7.17 1.10 4.09
CA VAL A 55 -8.54 1.40 3.67
C VAL A 55 -8.59 2.87 3.24
N VAL A 56 -9.02 3.08 2.01
CA VAL A 56 -9.33 4.36 1.38
C VAL A 56 -10.84 4.45 1.32
N GLU A 57 -11.38 5.47 1.97
CA GLU A 57 -12.81 5.77 1.95
C GLU A 57 -13.03 7.06 1.14
N GLN A 58 -14.00 7.03 0.22
CA GLN A 58 -14.47 8.27 -0.37
C GLN A 58 -15.21 9.06 0.70
N ARG A 59 -14.70 10.26 1.00
CA ARG A 59 -15.46 11.21 1.80
C ARG A 59 -16.64 11.69 0.95
N ALA A 60 -17.83 11.19 1.25
CA ALA A 60 -19.04 11.80 0.74
C ALA A 60 -19.08 13.24 1.26
N PHE A 61 -19.10 14.23 0.37
CA PHE A 61 -19.56 15.56 0.74
C PHE A 61 -21.07 15.43 0.96
N PRO A 62 -21.60 15.71 2.17
CA PRO A 62 -23.03 15.78 2.34
C PRO A 62 -23.52 16.89 1.42
N SER A 63 -24.30 16.55 0.38
CA SER A 63 -25.00 17.54 -0.41
C SER A 63 -26.19 18.05 0.40
N GLU A 64 -25.92 18.78 1.48
CA GLU A 64 -26.93 19.60 2.15
C GLU A 64 -26.88 21.00 1.52
N HIS A 65 -27.59 21.15 0.40
CA HIS A 65 -28.30 22.40 0.19
C HIS A 65 -29.70 22.19 0.75
N PRO A 66 -30.05 22.76 1.93
CA PRO A 66 -31.43 22.95 2.27
C PRO A 66 -32.05 23.81 1.17
N ASN A 67 -32.96 23.21 0.40
CA ASN A 67 -33.81 23.96 -0.50
C ASN A 67 -34.61 24.98 0.33
N GLY A 68 -34.26 26.26 0.23
CA GLY A 68 -35.09 27.37 0.70
C GLY A 68 -34.40 28.37 1.64
N TRP A 69 -33.62 29.28 1.06
CA TRP A 69 -33.57 30.69 1.44
C TRP A 69 -33.44 31.54 0.18
#